data_AF-A0A556BY17-F1
#
_entry.id   AF-A0A556BY17-F1
#
_cell.length_a   1.000
_cell.length_b   1.000
_cell.length_c   1.000
_cell.angle_alpha   90.00
_cell.angle_beta   90.00
_cell.angle_gamma   90.00
#
_symmetry.space_group_name_H-M   'P 1'
#
loop_
_entity.id
_entity.type
_entity.pdbx_description
1 polymer ?
#
loop_
_entity_poly.entity_id
_entity_poly.type
_entity_poly.pdbx_seq_one_letter_code
_entity_poly.pdbx_strand_id
1 'polypeptide(L)'
;MNILDHKSYQYAKDVVDGKIVSAKYIKKACQNFIDDIQDHNCKYFIDEEKLSLITNLTKLINMADGLRVGQSAYESLVGFQWFFLVNALCWYHKDNKEKRRYEKSVLLIARKSGKSFLTALLILILMILEPKNSEFYSVAPDRELSSIVKNEIAKMLEASPLINKKFKTVRAEVRFELKNSKFIPLAYSENRLDGRKANVFVADEVGALKTRYPISAMESSQMNMVNRAGILISTAYESLNNPMTEEVEYAEKVLDGLVEDETLFALLYKPDDIKDWLSDEALLQANPLAIELPENLEQLKKQRKKAMEIPSEETNFKTKHMNIFVDGIETEVYVSTDDLRKGKLDEPFDWEGRKVHIGVDLSQTNDNTAVSMVTYDEENDKFITKVWAFLPEGNIETKNKLEKIDYRIMKKNGFCFFSGNKVINYGDIEKFVMDLEDTYRVTIGQIGYDRYNAMSSVNKWDEASYVTVEVKQHSSYLHPATKLLKETILNEKFNYESNRLFEINVANAREVKDNNLNSYVNKKKSKGKIDMLAATINAMYLWNLELLEGKSVYEDRGLIML
;
A
#
# COMPACT_ATOMS: atom_id res chain seq x y z
N MET A 1 0.50 -36.65 24.65
CA MET A 1 -0.77 -36.26 23.98
C MET A 1 -0.51 -36.41 22.50
N ASN A 2 -1.28 -37.22 21.79
CA ASN A 2 -1.03 -37.46 20.37
C ASN A 2 -1.49 -36.24 19.54
N ILE A 3 -0.70 -35.82 18.55
CA ILE A 3 -1.08 -34.72 17.66
C ILE A 3 -2.36 -35.01 16.87
N LEU A 4 -2.60 -36.25 16.49
CA LEU A 4 -3.77 -36.66 15.70
C LEU A 4 -5.09 -36.43 16.44
N ASP A 5 -5.07 -36.43 17.78
CA ASP A 5 -6.22 -36.17 18.64
C ASP A 5 -6.35 -34.69 19.03
N HIS A 6 -5.42 -33.83 18.57
CA HIS A 6 -5.34 -32.44 18.98
C HIS A 6 -6.24 -31.52 18.13
N LYS A 7 -6.77 -30.45 18.75
CA LYS A 7 -7.63 -29.45 18.10
C LYS A 7 -7.01 -28.83 16.85
N SER A 8 -5.68 -28.69 16.80
CA SER A 8 -4.96 -28.17 15.63
C SER A 8 -5.02 -29.12 14.43
N TYR A 9 -4.90 -30.44 14.66
CA TYR A 9 -4.99 -31.44 13.59
C TYR A 9 -6.41 -31.54 13.07
N GLN A 10 -7.40 -31.53 13.98
CA GLN A 10 -8.81 -31.51 13.60
C GLN A 10 -9.15 -30.27 12.76
N TYR A 11 -8.67 -29.08 13.13
CA TYR A 11 -8.84 -27.86 12.33
C TYR A 11 -8.24 -28.01 10.93
N ALA A 12 -7.01 -28.49 10.81
CA ALA A 12 -6.35 -28.68 9.52
C ALA A 12 -7.14 -29.64 8.62
N LYS A 13 -7.61 -30.75 9.20
CA LYS A 13 -8.43 -31.74 8.50
C LYS A 13 -9.76 -31.13 8.04
N ASP A 14 -10.46 -30.40 8.91
CA ASP A 14 -11.75 -29.80 8.56
C ASP A 14 -11.64 -28.69 7.50
N VAL A 15 -10.50 -28.00 7.42
CA VAL A 15 -10.18 -27.07 6.33
C VAL A 15 -9.95 -27.82 5.01
N VAL A 16 -9.13 -28.87 5.02
CA VAL A 16 -8.79 -29.67 3.82
C VAL A 16 -10.02 -30.42 3.30
N ASP A 17 -10.83 -30.99 4.19
CA ASP A 17 -12.09 -31.67 3.89
C ASP A 17 -13.19 -30.68 3.40
N GLY A 18 -12.96 -29.37 3.46
CA GLY A 18 -13.89 -28.33 3.03
C GLY A 18 -15.07 -28.08 3.98
N LYS A 19 -15.02 -28.57 5.22
CA LYS A 19 -16.03 -28.29 6.26
C LYS A 19 -15.92 -26.88 6.81
N ILE A 20 -14.69 -26.35 6.86
CA ILE A 20 -14.41 -24.96 7.23
C ILE A 20 -14.13 -24.19 5.94
N VAL A 21 -14.96 -23.18 5.66
CA VAL A 21 -14.76 -22.26 4.53
C VAL A 21 -13.42 -21.55 4.70
N SER A 22 -12.52 -21.69 3.72
CA SER A 22 -11.15 -21.19 3.80
C SER A 22 -10.57 -20.94 2.41
N ALA A 23 -9.76 -19.90 2.31
CA ALA A 23 -9.07 -19.51 1.07
C ALA A 23 -7.91 -20.47 0.74
N LYS A 24 -7.41 -20.38 -0.50
CA LYS A 24 -6.40 -21.29 -1.05
C LYS A 24 -5.15 -21.42 -0.18
N TYR A 25 -4.63 -20.32 0.38
CA TYR A 25 -3.37 -20.35 1.14
C TYR A 25 -3.54 -20.96 2.53
N ILE A 26 -4.73 -20.84 3.15
CA ILE A 26 -5.04 -21.53 4.40
C ILE A 26 -5.18 -23.04 4.14
N LYS A 27 -5.86 -23.43 3.05
CA LYS A 27 -5.96 -24.83 2.62
C LYS A 27 -4.58 -25.44 2.36
N LYS A 28 -3.69 -24.73 1.66
CA LYS A 28 -2.30 -25.16 1.42
C LYS A 28 -1.51 -25.34 2.72
N ALA A 29 -1.56 -24.36 3.64
CA ALA A 29 -0.87 -24.48 4.93
C ALA A 29 -1.38 -25.68 5.76
N CYS A 30 -2.68 -25.94 5.74
CA CYS A 30 -3.29 -27.10 6.41
C CYS A 30 -2.92 -28.43 5.74
N GLN A 31 -2.91 -28.47 4.41
CA GLN A 31 -2.49 -29.64 3.64
C GLN A 31 -1.03 -29.99 3.91
N ASN A 32 -0.11 -29.01 3.78
CA ASN A 32 1.31 -29.20 4.05
C ASN A 32 1.55 -29.72 5.49
N PHE A 33 0.80 -29.21 6.46
CA PHE A 33 0.87 -29.69 7.84
C PHE A 33 0.46 -31.17 7.98
N ILE A 34 -0.61 -31.60 7.30
CA ILE A 34 -1.06 -32.99 7.33
C ILE A 34 -0.04 -33.89 6.60
N ASP A 35 0.43 -33.44 5.43
CA ASP A 35 1.42 -34.17 4.62
C ASP A 35 2.71 -34.39 5.41
N ASP A 36 3.24 -33.36 6.08
CA ASP A 36 4.44 -33.46 6.90
C ASP A 36 4.27 -34.42 8.10
N ILE A 37 3.07 -34.52 8.67
CA ILE A 37 2.77 -35.48 9.76
C ILE A 37 2.75 -36.91 9.24
N GLN A 38 2.22 -37.12 8.03
CA GLN A 38 2.04 -38.45 7.44
C GLN A 38 3.29 -38.94 6.71
N ASP A 39 4.18 -38.04 6.29
CA ASP A 39 5.43 -38.39 5.62
C ASP A 39 6.47 -38.97 6.59
N HIS A 40 6.71 -40.28 6.46
CA HIS A 40 7.75 -40.98 7.21
C HIS A 40 9.16 -40.41 6.97
N ASN A 41 9.41 -39.80 5.81
CA ASN A 41 10.69 -39.21 5.43
C ASN A 41 10.82 -37.72 5.79
N CYS A 42 9.78 -37.09 6.36
CA CYS A 42 9.82 -35.68 6.72
C CYS A 42 11.03 -35.41 7.63
N LYS A 43 11.80 -34.35 7.37
CA LYS A 43 12.98 -33.98 8.20
C LYS A 43 12.57 -33.50 9.60
N TYR A 44 11.29 -33.20 9.78
CA TYR A 44 10.72 -32.59 10.97
C TYR A 44 9.73 -33.54 11.65
N PHE A 45 9.48 -33.28 12.93
CA PHE A 45 8.45 -33.97 13.69
C PHE A 45 7.80 -33.01 14.68
N ILE A 46 6.58 -33.32 15.12
CA ILE A 46 5.95 -32.61 16.22
C ILE A 46 6.40 -33.22 17.53
N ASP A 47 6.99 -32.41 18.39
CA ASP A 47 7.35 -32.83 19.75
C ASP A 47 6.08 -32.89 20.62
N GLU A 48 5.60 -34.11 20.86
CA GLU A 48 4.39 -34.37 21.63
C GLU A 48 4.52 -34.04 23.12
N GLU A 49 5.74 -34.02 23.67
CA GLU A 49 5.97 -33.57 25.05
C GLU A 49 5.82 -32.05 25.14
N LYS A 50 6.38 -31.32 24.18
CA LYS A 50 6.21 -29.86 24.05
C LYS A 50 4.75 -29.50 23.78
N LEU A 51 4.08 -30.24 22.90
CA LEU A 51 2.64 -30.08 22.65
C LEU A 51 1.85 -30.26 23.96
N SER A 52 2.08 -31.35 24.69
CA SER A 52 1.39 -31.60 25.95
C SER A 52 1.67 -30.52 27.00
N LEU A 53 2.90 -30.04 27.08
CA LEU A 53 3.29 -28.96 27.98
C LEU A 53 2.57 -27.64 27.63
N ILE A 54 2.60 -27.23 26.37
CA ILE A 54 1.92 -26.03 25.87
C ILE A 54 0.43 -26.12 26.15
N THR A 55 -0.20 -27.26 25.80
CA THR A 55 -1.62 -27.47 26.04
C THR A 55 -1.97 -27.41 27.53
N ASN A 56 -1.13 -27.95 28.41
CA ASN A 56 -1.34 -27.84 29.86
C ASN A 56 -1.11 -26.42 30.39
N LEU A 57 -0.14 -25.67 29.85
CA LEU A 57 0.06 -24.26 30.21
C LEU A 57 -1.16 -23.40 29.87
N THR A 58 -1.81 -23.63 28.72
CA THR A 58 -3.03 -22.90 28.36
C THR A 58 -4.21 -23.14 29.30
N LYS A 59 -4.21 -24.24 30.09
CA LYS A 59 -5.22 -24.48 31.14
C LYS A 59 -4.99 -23.63 32.38
N LEU A 60 -3.78 -23.11 32.57
CA LEU A 60 -3.39 -22.29 33.73
C LEU A 60 -3.46 -20.79 33.44
N ILE A 61 -3.58 -20.41 32.16
CA ILE A 61 -3.67 -19.03 31.69
C ILE A 61 -5.13 -18.74 31.38
N ASN A 62 -5.72 -17.74 32.03
CA ASN A 62 -7.11 -17.37 31.85
C ASN A 62 -7.25 -16.14 30.94
N MET A 63 -8.40 -16.08 30.25
CA MET A 63 -8.85 -14.90 29.52
C MET A 63 -9.10 -13.75 30.49
N ALA A 64 -8.48 -12.59 30.24
CA ALA A 64 -8.66 -11.41 31.07
C ALA A 64 -9.83 -10.52 30.65
N ASP A 65 -10.26 -10.62 29.39
CA ASP A 65 -11.40 -9.87 28.84
C ASP A 65 -12.11 -10.64 27.71
N GLY A 66 -13.12 -10.01 27.10
CA GLY A 66 -13.91 -10.58 26.01
C GLY A 66 -15.00 -11.56 26.46
N LEU A 67 -15.61 -12.25 25.49
CA LEU A 67 -16.78 -13.12 25.70
C LEU A 67 -16.49 -14.35 26.59
N ARG A 68 -15.21 -14.70 26.78
CA ARG A 68 -14.78 -15.88 27.55
C ARG A 68 -13.96 -15.50 28.79
N VAL A 69 -14.14 -14.28 29.32
CA VAL A 69 -13.42 -13.80 30.52
C VAL A 69 -13.51 -14.82 31.67
N GLY A 70 -12.38 -15.06 32.33
CA GLY A 70 -12.26 -16.01 33.43
C GLY A 70 -12.14 -17.48 33.02
N GLN A 71 -12.46 -17.85 31.77
CA GLN A 71 -12.21 -19.20 31.26
C GLN A 71 -10.73 -19.37 30.92
N SER A 72 -10.27 -20.61 30.92
CA SER A 72 -8.90 -20.92 30.51
C SER A 72 -8.68 -20.63 29.03
N ALA A 73 -7.45 -20.31 28.64
CA ALA A 73 -7.05 -20.18 27.24
C ALA A 73 -7.28 -21.50 26.49
N TYR A 74 -7.14 -22.65 27.17
CA TYR A 74 -7.42 -23.97 26.61
C TYR A 74 -8.85 -24.11 26.08
N GLU A 75 -9.83 -23.64 26.86
CA GLU A 75 -11.25 -23.64 26.51
C GLU A 75 -11.59 -22.52 25.52
N SER A 76 -10.84 -21.42 25.56
CA SER A 76 -11.14 -20.21 24.81
C SER A 76 -10.57 -20.18 23.39
N LEU A 77 -9.43 -20.83 23.17
CA LEU A 77 -8.78 -20.92 21.86
C LEU A 77 -9.64 -21.71 20.86
N VAL A 78 -9.88 -21.12 19.70
CA VAL A 78 -10.55 -21.77 18.56
C VAL A 78 -9.55 -22.49 17.64
N GLY A 79 -10.05 -23.27 16.67
CA GLY A 79 -9.24 -24.16 15.83
C GLY A 79 -8.02 -23.50 15.19
N PHE A 80 -8.20 -22.36 14.51
CA PHE A 80 -7.10 -21.68 13.84
C PHE A 80 -6.03 -21.12 14.79
N GLN A 81 -6.42 -20.73 16.01
CA GLN A 81 -5.48 -20.21 17.00
C GLN A 81 -4.63 -21.36 17.57
N TRP A 82 -5.24 -22.53 17.79
CA TRP A 82 -4.51 -23.76 18.09
C TRP A 82 -3.58 -24.16 16.95
N PHE A 83 -4.06 -24.09 15.71
CA PHE A 83 -3.26 -24.39 14.53
C PHE A 83 -2.03 -23.50 14.43
N PHE A 84 -2.18 -22.19 14.66
CA PHE A 84 -1.06 -21.25 14.68
C PHE A 84 -0.08 -21.56 15.81
N LEU A 85 -0.57 -21.77 17.04
CA LEU A 85 0.26 -22.04 18.22
C LEU A 85 1.10 -23.32 18.05
N VAL A 86 0.47 -24.41 17.59
CA VAL A 86 1.16 -25.69 17.39
C VAL A 86 2.18 -25.60 16.27
N ASN A 87 1.83 -24.99 15.14
CA ASN A 87 2.81 -24.84 14.06
C ASN A 87 3.99 -23.97 14.49
N ALA A 88 3.74 -22.79 15.06
CA ALA A 88 4.80 -21.87 15.46
C ALA A 88 5.74 -22.45 16.54
N LEU A 89 5.29 -23.41 17.36
CA LEU A 89 6.04 -23.80 18.57
C LEU A 89 6.45 -25.28 18.66
N CYS A 90 5.76 -26.21 17.99
CA CYS A 90 5.90 -27.64 18.26
C CYS A 90 6.66 -28.44 17.20
N TRP A 91 7.02 -27.85 16.06
CA TRP A 91 7.80 -28.53 15.03
C TRP A 91 9.30 -28.46 15.32
N TYR A 92 9.95 -29.62 15.35
CA TYR A 92 11.38 -29.77 15.63
C TYR A 92 12.09 -30.59 14.56
N HIS A 93 13.39 -30.37 14.46
CA HIS A 93 14.31 -31.10 13.60
C HIS A 93 14.55 -32.53 14.11
N LYS A 94 14.42 -33.56 13.25
CA LYS A 94 14.71 -34.96 13.65
C LYS A 94 16.20 -35.15 13.95
N ASP A 95 17.08 -34.45 13.25
CA ASP A 95 18.54 -34.47 13.42
C ASP A 95 19.02 -33.64 14.62
N ASN A 96 18.23 -32.64 15.05
CA ASN A 96 18.47 -31.88 16.27
C ASN A 96 17.15 -31.58 16.99
N LYS A 97 16.78 -32.44 17.95
CA LYS A 97 15.52 -32.35 18.69
C LYS A 97 15.38 -31.10 19.57
N GLU A 98 16.46 -30.34 19.79
CA GLU A 98 16.39 -29.07 20.51
C GLU A 98 16.07 -27.88 19.59
N LYS A 99 16.21 -28.05 18.27
CA LYS A 99 16.03 -26.99 17.27
C LYS A 99 14.61 -27.02 16.69
N ARG A 100 13.87 -25.93 16.90
CA ARG A 100 12.58 -25.67 16.29
C ARG A 100 12.73 -25.40 14.79
N ARG A 101 11.79 -25.92 13.98
CA ARG A 101 11.74 -25.73 12.52
C ARG A 101 11.48 -24.28 12.13
N TYR A 102 10.35 -23.74 12.56
CA TYR A 102 9.90 -22.44 12.09
C TYR A 102 10.60 -21.31 12.84
N GLU A 103 11.41 -20.56 12.09
CA GLU A 103 12.17 -19.40 12.58
C GLU A 103 11.37 -18.11 12.38
N LYS A 104 10.46 -18.07 11.38
CA LYS A 104 9.58 -16.93 11.11
C LYS A 104 8.13 -17.41 10.94
N SER A 105 7.20 -16.74 11.61
CA SER A 105 5.75 -16.99 11.51
C SER A 105 5.03 -15.71 11.08
N VAL A 106 4.31 -15.75 9.96
CA VAL A 106 3.55 -14.62 9.41
C VAL A 106 2.05 -14.89 9.56
N LEU A 107 1.31 -13.95 10.16
CA LEU A 107 -0.14 -14.03 10.31
C LEU A 107 -0.80 -12.76 9.77
N LEU A 108 -1.40 -12.88 8.58
CA LEU A 108 -2.31 -11.87 8.04
C LEU A 108 -3.73 -12.24 8.45
N ILE A 109 -4.36 -11.43 9.31
CA ILE A 109 -5.71 -11.74 9.83
C ILE A 109 -6.49 -10.46 10.16
N ALA A 110 -7.80 -10.44 9.90
CA ALA A 110 -8.64 -9.25 10.01
C ALA A 110 -8.79 -8.73 11.46
N ARG A 111 -9.22 -7.46 11.62
CA ARG A 111 -9.47 -6.86 12.95
C ARG A 111 -10.49 -7.68 13.75
N LYS A 112 -10.40 -7.57 15.09
CA LYS A 112 -11.28 -8.28 16.04
C LYS A 112 -11.20 -9.83 15.98
N SER A 113 -10.16 -10.39 15.37
CA SER A 113 -9.90 -11.85 15.34
C SER A 113 -9.07 -12.38 16.53
N GLY A 114 -8.98 -11.64 17.65
CA GLY A 114 -8.24 -12.09 18.84
C GLY A 114 -6.71 -12.10 18.71
N LYS A 115 -6.12 -11.27 17.82
CA LYS A 115 -4.67 -11.17 17.60
C LYS A 115 -3.88 -10.85 18.86
N SER A 116 -4.22 -9.74 19.54
CA SER A 116 -3.45 -9.27 20.71
C SER A 116 -3.43 -10.30 21.83
N PHE A 117 -4.56 -10.99 22.04
CA PHE A 117 -4.65 -12.15 22.94
C PHE A 117 -3.70 -13.28 22.51
N LEU A 118 -3.76 -13.71 21.25
CA LEU A 118 -2.93 -14.80 20.72
C LEU A 118 -1.44 -14.47 20.86
N THR A 119 -1.05 -13.24 20.53
CA THR A 119 0.33 -12.75 20.67
C THR A 119 0.80 -12.76 22.13
N ALA A 120 -0.02 -12.22 23.04
CA ALA A 120 0.30 -12.19 24.46
C ALA A 120 0.45 -13.60 25.05
N LEU A 121 -0.47 -14.50 24.70
CA LEU A 121 -0.42 -15.90 25.10
C LEU A 121 0.85 -16.59 24.60
N LEU A 122 1.19 -16.38 23.32
CA LEU A 122 2.38 -16.96 22.71
C LEU A 122 3.66 -16.48 23.40
N ILE A 123 3.81 -15.16 23.60
CA ILE A 123 4.97 -14.62 24.33
C ILE A 123 5.04 -15.18 25.74
N LEU A 124 3.92 -15.23 26.46
CA LEU A 124 3.88 -15.75 27.82
C LEU A 124 4.32 -17.22 27.88
N ILE A 125 3.86 -18.06 26.95
CA ILE A 125 4.28 -19.46 26.80
C ILE A 125 5.79 -19.52 26.51
N LEU A 126 6.29 -18.73 25.56
CA LEU A 126 7.71 -18.76 25.20
C LEU A 126 8.62 -18.25 26.34
N MET A 127 8.19 -17.26 27.13
CA MET A 127 8.92 -16.84 28.34
C MET A 127 9.11 -18.01 29.33
N ILE A 128 8.17 -18.96 29.35
CA ILE A 128 8.26 -20.16 30.20
C ILE A 128 9.12 -21.23 29.53
N LEU A 129 9.07 -21.39 28.21
CA LEU A 129 9.73 -22.47 27.48
C LEU A 129 11.20 -22.20 27.16
N GLU A 130 11.55 -20.99 26.75
CA GLU A 130 12.88 -20.63 26.26
C GLU A 130 13.95 -20.68 27.38
N PRO A 131 15.26 -20.72 27.04
CA PRO A 131 16.34 -20.82 28.02
C PRO A 131 16.39 -19.68 29.07
N LYS A 132 17.26 -19.84 30.08
CA LYS A 132 17.49 -18.80 31.08
C LYS A 132 18.09 -17.54 30.43
N ASN A 133 17.73 -16.38 30.98
CA ASN A 133 18.14 -15.05 30.54
C ASN A 133 17.69 -14.68 29.11
N SER A 134 16.63 -15.31 28.60
CA SER A 134 16.09 -14.96 27.28
C SER A 134 15.40 -13.58 27.28
N GLU A 135 15.57 -12.86 26.18
CA GLU A 135 14.97 -11.55 25.96
C GLU A 135 13.92 -11.61 24.85
N PHE A 136 12.77 -11.00 25.14
CA PHE A 136 11.60 -10.97 24.28
C PHE A 136 11.24 -9.53 23.96
N TYR A 137 10.89 -9.26 22.71
CA TYR A 137 10.60 -7.92 22.25
C TYR A 137 9.30 -7.83 21.49
N SER A 138 8.59 -6.72 21.64
CA SER A 138 7.56 -6.33 20.67
C SER A 138 8.00 -5.06 19.96
N VAL A 139 7.71 -4.99 18.67
CA VAL A 139 7.95 -3.85 17.79
C VAL A 139 6.63 -3.48 17.14
N ALA A 140 6.35 -2.18 17.07
CA ALA A 140 5.17 -1.62 16.43
C ALA A 140 5.50 -0.21 15.90
N PRO A 141 4.61 0.45 15.12
CA PRO A 141 4.84 1.78 14.56
C PRO A 141 5.10 2.88 15.61
N ASP A 142 4.59 2.69 16.83
CA ASP A 142 4.85 3.55 17.96
C ASP A 142 4.93 2.76 19.29
N ARG A 143 5.37 3.44 20.35
CA ARG A 143 5.59 2.84 21.66
C ARG A 143 4.28 2.43 22.36
N GLU A 144 3.17 3.12 22.10
CA GLU A 144 1.88 2.81 22.71
C GLU A 144 1.35 1.50 22.14
N LEU A 145 1.36 1.37 20.81
CA LEU A 145 1.02 0.13 20.11
C LEU A 145 1.91 -1.03 20.55
N SER A 146 3.22 -0.82 20.65
CA SER A 146 4.11 -1.88 21.15
C SER A 146 3.79 -2.26 22.60
N SER A 147 3.28 -1.35 23.42
CA SER A 147 2.94 -1.64 24.81
C SER A 147 1.64 -2.43 24.96
N ILE A 148 0.81 -2.55 23.91
CA ILE A 148 -0.44 -3.32 23.94
C ILE A 148 -0.15 -4.77 24.32
N VAL A 149 0.83 -5.42 23.69
CA VAL A 149 1.19 -6.82 24.01
C VAL A 149 1.58 -6.97 25.47
N LYS A 150 2.36 -6.01 26.02
CA LYS A 150 2.75 -6.01 27.43
C LYS A 150 1.54 -5.90 28.35
N ASN A 151 0.62 -5.00 28.02
CA ASN A 151 -0.57 -4.75 28.83
C ASN A 151 -1.51 -5.97 28.80
N GLU A 152 -1.64 -6.63 27.66
CA GLU A 152 -2.39 -7.89 27.55
C GLU A 152 -1.76 -9.01 28.36
N ILE A 153 -0.42 -9.16 28.34
CA ILE A 153 0.28 -10.11 29.21
C ILE A 153 0.01 -9.80 30.69
N ALA A 154 0.07 -8.53 31.08
CA ALA A 154 -0.18 -8.12 32.47
C ALA A 154 -1.60 -8.48 32.93
N LYS A 155 -2.61 -8.16 32.12
CA LYS A 155 -4.00 -8.54 32.38
C LYS A 155 -4.18 -10.05 32.48
N MET A 156 -3.57 -10.81 31.55
CA MET A 156 -3.61 -12.27 31.58
C MET A 156 -3.02 -12.82 32.87
N LEU A 157 -1.86 -12.31 33.30
CA LEU A 157 -1.23 -12.72 34.55
C LEU A 157 -2.12 -12.41 35.77
N GLU A 158 -2.73 -11.23 35.82
CA GLU A 158 -3.69 -10.86 36.88
C GLU A 158 -4.89 -11.82 36.93
N ALA A 159 -5.43 -12.20 35.77
CA ALA A 159 -6.52 -13.17 35.64
C ALA A 159 -6.08 -14.63 35.92
N SER A 160 -4.77 -14.91 35.97
CA SER A 160 -4.19 -16.26 36.05
C SER A 160 -3.42 -16.48 37.36
N PRO A 161 -4.11 -16.62 38.51
CA PRO A 161 -3.48 -16.62 39.84
C PRO A 161 -2.45 -17.74 40.06
N LEU A 162 -2.58 -18.87 39.34
CA LEU A 162 -1.69 -20.02 39.45
C LEU A 162 -0.27 -19.74 38.94
N ILE A 163 -0.13 -18.83 37.97
CA ILE A 163 1.17 -18.47 37.38
C ILE A 163 1.62 -17.05 37.75
N ASN A 164 0.70 -16.16 38.13
CA ASN A 164 0.97 -14.74 38.38
C ASN A 164 2.18 -14.52 39.30
N LYS A 165 2.26 -15.27 40.40
CA LYS A 165 3.35 -15.16 41.41
C LYS A 165 4.75 -15.50 40.87
N LYS A 166 4.87 -16.06 39.67
CA LYS A 166 6.17 -16.36 39.02
C LYS A 166 6.63 -15.24 38.09
N PHE A 167 5.78 -14.24 37.88
CA PHE A 167 6.05 -13.11 37.03
C PHE A 167 6.07 -11.82 37.84
N LYS A 168 6.90 -10.89 37.39
CA LYS A 168 6.96 -9.53 37.91
C LYS A 168 6.72 -8.56 36.78
N THR A 169 5.62 -7.83 36.86
CA THR A 169 5.26 -6.79 35.90
C THR A 169 5.67 -5.42 36.46
N VAL A 170 6.47 -4.68 35.70
CA VAL A 170 6.84 -3.29 36.01
C VAL A 170 6.55 -2.42 34.79
N ARG A 171 6.69 -1.09 34.90
CA ARG A 171 6.38 -0.18 33.78
C ARG A 171 7.14 -0.51 32.50
N ALA A 172 8.42 -0.87 32.61
CA ALA A 172 9.30 -1.09 31.46
C ALA A 172 9.25 -2.51 30.86
N GLU A 173 8.86 -3.53 31.64
CA GLU A 173 9.00 -4.93 31.24
C GLU A 173 8.04 -5.86 32.01
N VAL A 174 7.89 -7.08 31.50
CA VAL A 174 7.37 -8.24 32.25
C VAL A 174 8.52 -9.23 32.41
N ARG A 175 8.78 -9.70 33.63
CA ARG A 175 9.88 -10.63 33.94
C ARG A 175 9.34 -11.96 34.43
N PHE A 176 9.82 -13.06 33.87
CA PHE A 176 9.63 -14.39 34.43
C PHE A 176 10.80 -14.70 35.38
N GLU A 177 10.53 -14.73 36.68
CA GLU A 177 11.59 -14.71 37.70
C GLU A 177 12.40 -16.01 37.73
N LEU A 178 11.76 -17.16 37.49
CA LEU A 178 12.42 -18.48 37.56
C LEU A 178 13.56 -18.66 36.54
N LYS A 179 13.46 -18.01 35.38
CA LYS A 179 14.46 -18.07 34.31
C LYS A 179 15.16 -16.75 34.07
N ASN A 180 14.87 -15.71 34.85
CA ASN A 180 15.37 -14.35 34.64
C ASN A 180 15.13 -13.85 33.19
N SER A 181 14.02 -14.25 32.58
CA SER A 181 13.66 -13.87 31.22
C SER A 181 12.77 -12.63 31.24
N LYS A 182 12.90 -11.76 30.23
CA LYS A 182 12.20 -10.46 30.22
C LYS A 182 11.58 -10.15 28.87
N PHE A 183 10.36 -9.62 28.90
CA PHE A 183 9.66 -9.06 27.74
C PHE A 183 9.65 -7.54 27.82
N ILE A 184 10.09 -6.88 26.75
CA ILE A 184 10.26 -5.43 26.68
C ILE A 184 9.55 -4.88 25.42
N PRO A 185 8.57 -3.97 25.56
CA PRO A 185 8.03 -3.23 24.44
C PRO A 185 9.02 -2.16 23.97
N LEU A 186 9.31 -2.15 22.67
CA LEU A 186 10.26 -1.23 22.07
C LEU A 186 9.54 -0.08 21.37
N ALA A 187 10.12 1.11 21.46
CA ALA A 187 9.69 2.21 20.62
C ALA A 187 10.21 1.96 19.19
N TYR A 188 9.41 2.35 18.19
CA TYR A 188 9.86 2.39 16.80
C TYR A 188 11.17 3.18 16.67
N SER A 189 12.10 2.62 15.90
CA SER A 189 13.38 3.25 15.60
C SER A 189 13.87 2.73 14.25
N GLU A 190 14.58 3.58 13.52
CA GLU A 190 15.17 3.26 12.21
C GLU A 190 16.68 2.96 12.27
N ASN A 191 17.30 3.01 13.46
CA ASN A 191 18.75 2.82 13.61
C ASN A 191 19.26 2.40 15.01
N ARG A 192 18.39 2.09 15.98
CA ARG A 192 18.80 1.78 17.38
C ARG A 192 18.41 0.39 17.86
N LEU A 193 18.15 -0.53 16.93
CA LEU A 193 17.63 -1.86 17.25
C LEU A 193 18.68 -2.97 17.11
N ASP A 194 19.77 -2.73 16.38
CA ASP A 194 20.79 -3.74 16.06
C ASP A 194 21.57 -4.26 17.28
N GLY A 195 21.66 -3.47 18.36
CA GLY A 195 22.38 -3.86 19.59
C GLY A 195 21.60 -4.80 20.51
N ARG A 196 20.38 -5.22 20.14
CA ARG A 196 19.54 -6.12 20.95
C ARG A 196 19.99 -7.57 20.77
N LYS A 197 19.55 -8.45 21.67
CA LYS A 197 19.73 -9.90 21.57
C LYS A 197 18.37 -10.57 21.72
N ALA A 198 17.53 -10.46 20.70
CA ALA A 198 16.21 -11.07 20.75
C ALA A 198 16.33 -12.59 20.70
N ASN A 199 15.73 -13.30 21.66
CA ASN A 199 15.41 -14.71 21.47
C ASN A 199 14.17 -14.82 20.60
N VAL A 200 13.17 -14.02 20.94
CA VAL A 200 11.89 -13.96 20.26
C VAL A 200 11.48 -12.51 20.09
N PHE A 201 10.97 -12.16 18.92
CA PHE A 201 10.32 -10.87 18.72
C PHE A 201 8.94 -11.06 18.09
N VAL A 202 8.04 -10.14 18.44
CA VAL A 202 6.79 -9.93 17.72
C VAL A 202 6.85 -8.57 17.05
N ALA A 203 6.58 -8.51 15.75
CA ALA A 203 6.22 -7.29 15.07
C ALA A 203 4.70 -7.27 14.92
N ASP A 204 4.03 -6.36 15.64
CA ASP A 204 2.58 -6.19 15.58
C ASP A 204 2.22 -4.96 14.73
N GLU A 205 1.06 -5.02 14.07
CA GLU A 205 0.63 -4.04 13.08
C GLU A 205 1.72 -3.75 12.02
N VAL A 206 2.36 -4.80 11.51
CA VAL A 206 3.46 -4.70 10.51
C VAL A 206 3.10 -3.83 9.30
N GLY A 207 1.85 -3.88 8.83
CA GLY A 207 1.38 -3.08 7.70
C GLY A 207 1.32 -1.57 7.96
N ALA A 208 1.44 -1.13 9.22
CA ALA A 208 1.59 0.29 9.58
C ALA A 208 3.06 0.73 9.73
N LEU A 209 4.04 -0.18 9.63
CA LEU A 209 5.45 0.19 9.65
C LEU A 209 5.81 0.94 8.35
N LYS A 210 6.62 1.98 8.47
CA LYS A 210 7.08 2.78 7.32
C LYS A 210 8.19 2.09 6.53
N THR A 211 8.97 1.25 7.18
CA THR A 211 10.15 0.57 6.61
C THR A 211 10.30 -0.83 7.19
N ARG A 212 11.01 -1.72 6.49
CA ARG A 212 11.32 -3.08 6.96
C ARG A 212 12.41 -3.11 8.04
N TYR A 213 13.15 -2.02 8.26
CA TYR A 213 14.29 -1.97 9.17
C TYR A 213 14.03 -2.60 10.56
N PRO A 214 12.91 -2.31 11.27
CA PRO A 214 12.71 -2.85 12.60
C PRO A 214 12.61 -4.38 12.64
N ILE A 215 12.07 -4.99 11.58
CA ILE A 215 12.01 -6.45 11.41
C ILE A 215 13.43 -6.96 11.13
N SER A 216 14.11 -6.41 10.13
CA SER A 216 15.47 -6.82 9.74
C SER A 216 16.46 -6.73 10.91
N ALA A 217 16.38 -5.67 11.72
CA ALA A 217 17.24 -5.50 12.89
C ALA A 217 17.01 -6.60 13.94
N MET A 218 15.75 -6.97 14.20
CA MET A 218 15.40 -8.05 15.11
C MET A 218 15.83 -9.42 14.58
N GLU A 219 15.59 -9.70 13.30
CA GLU A 219 16.06 -10.90 12.61
C GLU A 219 17.60 -11.03 12.72
N SER A 220 18.34 -9.94 12.50
CA SER A 220 19.81 -9.94 12.63
C SER A 220 20.26 -10.20 14.08
N SER A 221 19.53 -9.69 15.06
CA SER A 221 19.84 -9.88 16.48
C SER A 221 19.72 -11.33 16.95
N GLN A 222 19.03 -12.17 16.17
CA GLN A 222 18.76 -13.58 16.43
C GLN A 222 19.82 -14.53 15.86
N MET A 223 20.87 -14.05 15.17
CA MET A 223 21.82 -14.90 14.43
C MET A 223 22.40 -16.05 15.25
N ASN A 224 22.70 -15.84 16.54
CA ASN A 224 23.34 -16.82 17.43
C ASN A 224 22.35 -17.62 18.29
N MET A 225 21.04 -17.52 18.05
CA MET A 225 20.01 -18.20 18.84
C MET A 225 19.57 -19.50 18.17
N VAL A 226 19.66 -20.63 18.89
CA VAL A 226 19.23 -21.96 18.37
C VAL A 226 17.74 -21.98 18.05
N ASN A 227 16.90 -21.46 18.96
CA ASN A 227 15.45 -21.40 18.81
C ASN A 227 14.98 -19.97 18.59
N ARG A 228 15.54 -19.28 17.58
CA ARG A 228 15.02 -17.98 17.17
C ARG A 228 13.57 -18.07 16.70
N ALA A 229 12.77 -17.04 16.99
CA ALA A 229 11.41 -16.90 16.47
C ALA A 229 11.07 -15.44 16.22
N GLY A 230 10.74 -15.12 14.97
CA GLY A 230 10.12 -13.86 14.56
C GLY A 230 8.65 -14.07 14.26
N ILE A 231 7.77 -13.29 14.89
CA ILE A 231 6.33 -13.41 14.70
C ILE A 231 5.79 -12.10 14.17
N LEU A 232 5.35 -12.12 12.92
CA LEU A 232 4.90 -10.96 12.19
C LEU A 232 3.38 -11.05 12.05
N ILE A 233 2.67 -10.10 12.63
CA ILE A 233 1.21 -10.12 12.68
C ILE A 233 0.69 -8.79 12.17
N SER A 234 -0.30 -8.84 11.28
CA SER A 234 -0.94 -7.63 10.81
C SER A 234 -2.34 -7.83 10.24
N THR A 235 -2.97 -6.70 9.94
CA THR A 235 -4.12 -6.56 9.05
C THR A 235 -3.66 -5.96 7.72
N ALA A 236 -4.49 -5.97 6.69
CA ALA A 236 -4.21 -5.14 5.52
C ALA A 236 -4.31 -3.64 5.87
N TYR A 237 -3.56 -2.84 5.12
CA TYR A 237 -3.50 -1.38 5.20
C TYR A 237 -3.71 -0.79 3.81
N GLU A 238 -4.04 0.51 3.77
CA GLU A 238 -4.37 1.25 2.54
C GLU A 238 -3.14 1.61 1.68
N SER A 239 -1.93 1.41 2.19
CA SER A 239 -0.69 1.58 1.42
C SER A 239 -0.20 0.23 0.97
N LEU A 240 0.10 0.04 -0.31
CA LEU A 240 0.80 -1.14 -0.79
C LEU A 240 2.30 -1.13 -0.48
N ASN A 241 2.85 0.05 -0.16
CA ASN A 241 4.25 0.21 0.24
C ASN A 241 4.37 0.11 1.76
N ASN A 242 4.40 -1.13 2.26
CA ASN A 242 4.64 -1.43 3.67
C ASN A 242 5.29 -2.83 3.79
N PRO A 243 5.96 -3.15 4.91
CA PRO A 243 6.64 -4.44 5.03
C PRO A 243 5.71 -5.66 5.00
N MET A 244 4.43 -5.52 5.37
CA MET A 244 3.51 -6.66 5.39
C MET A 244 3.17 -7.13 3.97
N THR A 245 3.06 -6.25 2.98
CA THR A 245 2.81 -6.67 1.59
C THR A 245 3.97 -7.50 1.06
N GLU A 246 5.21 -7.08 1.34
CA GLU A 246 6.43 -7.86 0.99
C GLU A 246 6.44 -9.24 1.66
N GLU A 247 6.11 -9.33 2.96
CA GLU A 247 6.09 -10.59 3.71
C GLU A 247 4.96 -11.52 3.22
N VAL A 248 3.81 -10.96 2.85
CA VAL A 248 2.70 -11.72 2.24
C VAL A 248 3.12 -12.25 0.87
N GLU A 249 3.66 -11.41 -0.01
CA GLU A 249 4.13 -11.84 -1.34
C GLU A 249 5.20 -12.93 -1.26
N TYR A 250 6.13 -12.83 -0.30
CA TYR A 250 7.13 -13.85 -0.05
C TYR A 250 6.48 -15.16 0.44
N ALA A 251 5.59 -15.08 1.43
CA ALA A 251 4.88 -16.25 1.95
C ALA A 251 4.05 -16.97 0.89
N GLU A 252 3.41 -16.23 -0.03
CA GLU A 252 2.68 -16.81 -1.15
C GLU A 252 3.59 -17.60 -2.09
N LYS A 253 4.75 -17.04 -2.44
CA LYS A 253 5.74 -17.75 -3.28
C LYS A 253 6.24 -19.03 -2.62
N VAL A 254 6.44 -19.03 -1.29
CA VAL A 254 6.83 -20.23 -0.53
C VAL A 254 5.69 -21.27 -0.53
N LEU A 255 4.46 -20.86 -0.24
CA LEU A 255 3.28 -21.75 -0.27
C LEU A 255 2.95 -22.27 -1.69
N ASP A 256 3.34 -21.54 -2.72
CA ASP A 256 3.23 -21.95 -4.12
C ASP A 256 4.40 -22.83 -4.59
N GLY A 257 5.42 -23.05 -3.75
CA GLY A 257 6.61 -23.84 -4.09
C GLY A 257 7.56 -23.15 -5.07
N LEU A 258 7.40 -21.84 -5.29
CA LEU A 258 8.27 -21.03 -6.17
C LEU A 258 9.57 -20.60 -5.47
N VAL A 259 9.56 -20.57 -4.13
CA VAL A 259 10.71 -20.27 -3.28
C VAL A 259 10.82 -21.36 -2.22
N GLU A 260 12.02 -21.92 -2.06
CA GLU A 260 12.29 -22.91 -1.01
C GLU A 260 12.68 -22.22 0.29
N ASP A 261 11.78 -22.30 1.28
CA ASP A 261 12.02 -21.82 2.64
C ASP A 261 11.24 -22.71 3.63
N GLU A 262 11.90 -23.77 4.10
CA GLU A 262 11.32 -24.73 5.06
C GLU A 262 11.17 -24.12 6.47
N THR A 263 11.65 -22.89 6.71
CA THR A 263 11.67 -22.21 8.03
C THR A 263 10.59 -21.15 8.20
N LEU A 264 9.85 -20.83 7.13
CA LEU A 264 8.71 -19.93 7.14
C LEU A 264 7.40 -20.68 7.40
N PHE A 265 6.65 -20.25 8.40
CA PHE A 265 5.24 -20.60 8.56
C PHE A 265 4.36 -19.37 8.27
N ALA A 266 3.30 -19.54 7.48
CA ALA A 266 2.42 -18.42 7.14
C ALA A 266 0.93 -18.82 7.14
N LEU A 267 0.10 -17.99 7.76
CA LEU A 267 -1.36 -18.04 7.66
C LEU A 267 -1.86 -16.73 7.07
N LEU A 268 -2.45 -16.83 5.88
CA LEU A 268 -2.91 -15.68 5.10
C LEU A 268 -4.44 -15.70 4.98
N TYR A 269 -5.14 -15.09 5.94
CA TYR A 269 -6.61 -14.97 5.90
C TYR A 269 -7.01 -13.78 5.04
N LYS A 270 -7.23 -14.05 3.75
CA LYS A 270 -7.78 -13.09 2.78
C LYS A 270 -8.66 -13.84 1.75
N PRO A 271 -9.60 -13.17 1.09
CA PRO A 271 -10.40 -13.79 0.05
C PRO A 271 -9.56 -14.28 -1.13
N ASP A 272 -9.97 -15.38 -1.75
CA ASP A 272 -9.36 -15.87 -3.00
C ASP A 272 -9.64 -14.91 -4.17
N ASP A 273 -10.89 -14.44 -4.29
CA ASP A 273 -11.27 -13.36 -5.21
C ASP A 273 -11.61 -12.09 -4.42
N ILE A 274 -10.72 -11.10 -4.52
CA ILE A 274 -10.90 -9.79 -3.87
C ILE A 274 -12.04 -8.98 -4.48
N LYS A 275 -12.50 -9.30 -5.71
CA LYS A 275 -13.62 -8.62 -6.35
C LYS A 275 -14.95 -9.05 -5.77
N ASP A 276 -15.04 -10.27 -5.27
CA ASP A 276 -16.23 -10.84 -4.64
C ASP A 276 -16.31 -10.58 -3.12
N TRP A 277 -15.77 -9.44 -2.66
CA TRP A 277 -15.75 -9.09 -1.23
C TRP A 277 -17.14 -8.95 -0.58
N LEU A 278 -18.20 -8.89 -1.40
CA LEU A 278 -19.59 -8.84 -0.96
C LEU A 278 -20.15 -10.21 -0.56
N SER A 279 -19.51 -11.32 -0.93
CA SER A 279 -20.02 -12.65 -0.61
C SER A 279 -19.76 -13.05 0.84
N ASP A 280 -20.65 -13.89 1.38
CA ASP A 280 -20.47 -14.49 2.71
C ASP A 280 -19.25 -15.42 2.73
N GLU A 281 -18.93 -16.07 1.61
CA GLU A 281 -17.74 -16.90 1.48
C GLU A 281 -16.46 -16.07 1.68
N ALA A 282 -16.29 -14.97 0.92
CA ALA A 282 -15.14 -14.08 1.08
C ALA A 282 -15.01 -13.55 2.51
N LEU A 283 -16.15 -13.25 3.15
CA LEU A 283 -16.19 -12.77 4.53
C LEU A 283 -15.66 -13.82 5.51
N LEU A 284 -16.08 -15.08 5.38
CA LEU A 284 -15.63 -16.19 6.22
C LEU A 284 -14.16 -16.54 5.96
N GLN A 285 -13.70 -16.49 4.70
CA GLN A 285 -12.30 -16.72 4.34
C GLN A 285 -11.34 -15.73 5.04
N ALA A 286 -11.75 -14.46 5.19
CA ALA A 286 -10.94 -13.42 5.84
C ALA A 286 -11.07 -13.41 7.38
N ASN A 287 -12.16 -13.96 7.94
CA ASN A 287 -12.52 -13.85 9.34
C ASN A 287 -12.75 -15.22 9.98
N PRO A 288 -11.68 -16.01 10.25
CA PRO A 288 -11.82 -17.38 10.75
C PRO A 288 -12.49 -17.46 12.13
N LEU A 289 -12.41 -16.40 12.95
CA LEU A 289 -13.09 -16.35 14.24
C LEU A 289 -14.62 -16.24 14.10
N ALA A 290 -15.12 -15.66 13.00
CA ALA A 290 -16.55 -15.50 12.76
C ALA A 290 -17.25 -16.83 12.43
N ILE A 291 -16.49 -17.86 12.02
CA ILE A 291 -16.98 -19.22 11.80
C ILE A 291 -17.45 -19.85 13.13
N GLU A 292 -16.79 -19.50 14.23
CA GLU A 292 -17.02 -20.07 15.56
C GLU A 292 -17.92 -19.18 16.45
N LEU A 293 -18.09 -17.90 16.07
CA LEU A 293 -18.83 -16.91 16.84
C LEU A 293 -19.90 -16.24 15.95
N PRO A 294 -21.14 -16.77 15.93
CA PRO A 294 -22.22 -16.25 15.09
C PRO A 294 -22.51 -14.75 15.29
N GLU A 295 -22.39 -14.25 16.53
CA GLU A 295 -22.58 -12.82 16.84
C GLU A 295 -21.57 -11.93 16.11
N ASN A 296 -20.32 -12.37 15.97
CA ASN A 296 -19.30 -11.64 15.23
C ASN A 296 -19.61 -11.63 13.73
N LEU A 297 -20.12 -12.74 13.18
CA LEU A 297 -20.52 -12.82 11.78
C LEU A 297 -21.67 -11.84 11.47
N GLU A 298 -22.68 -11.78 12.32
CA GLU A 298 -23.80 -10.83 12.18
C GLU A 298 -23.33 -9.37 12.25
N GLN A 299 -22.39 -9.07 13.17
CA GLN A 299 -21.80 -7.73 13.24
C GLN A 299 -21.01 -7.38 11.96
N LEU A 300 -20.21 -8.32 11.43
CA LEU A 300 -19.47 -8.13 10.19
C LEU A 300 -20.40 -7.91 8.99
N LYS A 301 -21.50 -8.66 8.89
CA LYS A 301 -22.55 -8.47 7.87
C LYS A 301 -23.19 -7.08 7.96
N LYS A 302 -23.48 -6.61 9.17
CA LYS A 302 -24.00 -5.25 9.41
C LYS A 302 -23.00 -4.17 8.98
N GLN A 303 -21.71 -4.36 9.29
CA GLN A 303 -20.64 -3.45 8.88
C GLN A 303 -20.47 -3.45 7.34
N ARG A 304 -20.51 -4.61 6.69
CA ARG A 304 -20.47 -4.74 5.23
C ARG A 304 -21.60 -3.96 4.57
N LYS A 305 -22.83 -4.09 5.08
CA LYS A 305 -23.99 -3.35 4.56
C LYS A 305 -23.80 -1.83 4.68
N LYS A 306 -23.25 -1.34 5.79
CA LYS A 306 -22.94 0.08 5.94
C LYS A 306 -21.83 0.52 4.97
N ALA A 307 -20.83 -0.34 4.78
CA ALA A 307 -19.70 -0.08 3.89
C ALA A 307 -20.11 0.06 2.42
N MET A 308 -21.16 -0.65 1.97
CA MET A 308 -21.73 -0.51 0.62
C MET A 308 -22.33 0.88 0.35
N GLU A 309 -22.78 1.59 1.37
CA GLU A 309 -23.45 2.88 1.23
C GLU A 309 -22.49 4.06 1.38
N ILE A 310 -21.29 3.83 1.94
CA ILE A 310 -20.36 4.89 2.34
C ILE A 310 -18.95 4.53 1.81
N PRO A 311 -18.45 5.21 0.75
CA PRO A 311 -17.17 4.89 0.12
C PRO A 311 -15.95 4.87 1.07
N SER A 312 -15.93 5.76 2.07
CA SER A 312 -14.87 5.77 3.09
C SER A 312 -14.91 4.54 4.00
N GLU A 313 -16.11 4.02 4.27
CA GLU A 313 -16.30 2.79 5.05
C GLU A 313 -16.02 1.55 4.20
N GLU A 314 -16.24 1.59 2.87
CA GLU A 314 -15.87 0.52 1.94
C GLU A 314 -14.37 0.22 1.99
N THR A 315 -13.54 1.25 1.84
CA THR A 315 -12.08 1.11 1.88
C THR A 315 -11.63 0.57 3.25
N ASN A 316 -12.21 1.10 4.32
CA ASN A 316 -11.91 0.64 5.68
C ASN A 316 -12.34 -0.82 5.88
N PHE A 317 -13.51 -1.20 5.37
CA PHE A 317 -14.05 -2.55 5.49
C PHE A 317 -13.18 -3.55 4.71
N LYS A 318 -12.87 -3.25 3.44
CA LYS A 318 -11.98 -4.08 2.61
C LYS A 318 -10.62 -4.30 3.27
N THR A 319 -9.99 -3.25 3.79
CA THR A 319 -8.67 -3.37 4.42
C THR A 319 -8.74 -4.03 5.81
N LYS A 320 -9.59 -3.53 6.72
CA LYS A 320 -9.59 -3.92 8.13
C LYS A 320 -10.40 -5.17 8.44
N HIS A 321 -11.42 -5.48 7.63
CA HIS A 321 -12.32 -6.61 7.85
C HIS A 321 -12.19 -7.70 6.78
N MET A 322 -11.65 -7.41 5.58
CA MET A 322 -11.45 -8.41 4.53
C MET A 322 -9.98 -8.70 4.24
N ASN A 323 -9.02 -7.99 4.85
CA ASN A 323 -7.59 -8.10 4.52
C ASN A 323 -7.28 -7.93 3.02
N ILE A 324 -8.11 -7.15 2.32
CA ILE A 324 -7.86 -6.77 0.94
C ILE A 324 -6.96 -5.55 0.98
N PHE A 325 -5.77 -5.67 0.40
CA PHE A 325 -4.88 -4.54 0.20
C PHE A 325 -5.48 -3.64 -0.88
N VAL A 326 -6.06 -2.52 -0.44
CA VAL A 326 -6.62 -1.49 -1.30
C VAL A 326 -5.56 -0.40 -1.42
N ASP A 327 -5.19 -0.03 -2.64
CA ASP A 327 -4.35 1.14 -2.87
C ASP A 327 -5.20 2.40 -2.65
N GLY A 328 -4.85 3.21 -1.65
CA GLY A 328 -5.74 4.17 -0.98
C GLY A 328 -6.51 5.14 -1.89
N ILE A 329 -7.82 5.26 -1.60
CA ILE A 329 -8.85 6.03 -2.32
C ILE A 329 -8.93 5.57 -3.78
N GLU A 330 -10.15 5.32 -4.28
CA GLU A 330 -10.38 5.29 -5.72
C GLU A 330 -9.84 6.59 -6.32
N THR A 331 -8.59 6.58 -6.75
CA THR A 331 -8.15 7.51 -7.75
C THR A 331 -8.83 7.06 -9.01
N GLU A 332 -9.93 7.73 -9.30
CA GLU A 332 -10.57 7.59 -10.58
C GLU A 332 -9.53 7.91 -11.65
N VAL A 333 -9.55 7.10 -12.71
CA VAL A 333 -8.86 7.48 -13.94
C VAL A 333 -9.40 8.86 -14.31
N TYR A 334 -8.50 9.83 -14.47
CA TYR A 334 -8.91 11.23 -14.70
C TYR A 334 -9.85 11.35 -15.91
N VAL A 335 -9.42 10.77 -17.03
CA VAL A 335 -10.23 10.58 -18.25
C VAL A 335 -9.83 9.26 -18.89
N SER A 336 -10.81 8.49 -19.41
CA SER A 336 -10.51 7.25 -20.12
C SER A 336 -9.73 7.53 -21.41
N THR A 337 -8.85 6.60 -21.82
CA THR A 337 -8.14 6.75 -23.09
C THR A 337 -9.08 6.74 -24.30
N ASP A 338 -10.23 6.08 -24.17
CA ASP A 338 -11.20 5.99 -25.26
C ASP A 338 -11.94 7.31 -25.44
N ASP A 339 -12.32 7.99 -24.36
CA ASP A 339 -12.90 9.33 -24.44
C ASP A 339 -11.90 10.35 -24.98
N LEU A 340 -10.63 10.29 -24.56
CA LEU A 340 -9.58 11.13 -25.15
C LEU A 340 -9.47 10.88 -26.66
N ARG A 341 -9.41 9.61 -27.09
CA ARG A 341 -9.19 9.24 -28.49
C ARG A 341 -10.29 9.69 -29.45
N LYS A 342 -11.49 10.02 -28.96
CA LYS A 342 -12.54 10.65 -29.79
C LYS A 342 -12.11 12.02 -30.34
N GLY A 343 -11.24 12.73 -29.63
CA GLY A 343 -10.64 14.00 -30.07
C GLY A 343 -9.34 13.85 -30.85
N LYS A 344 -8.92 12.64 -31.20
CA LYS A 344 -7.67 12.44 -31.93
C LYS A 344 -7.82 12.95 -33.36
N LEU A 345 -6.92 13.84 -33.77
CA LEU A 345 -6.85 14.29 -35.17
C LEU A 345 -6.16 13.22 -36.03
N ASP A 346 -6.77 12.93 -37.19
CA ASP A 346 -6.21 12.00 -38.18
C ASP A 346 -5.06 12.64 -38.99
N GLU A 347 -5.14 13.95 -39.22
CA GLU A 347 -4.13 14.75 -39.93
C GLU A 347 -3.59 15.87 -39.01
N PRO A 348 -2.36 16.36 -39.25
CA PRO A 348 -1.82 17.51 -38.51
C PRO A 348 -2.75 18.73 -38.60
N PHE A 349 -2.86 19.47 -37.50
CA PHE A 349 -3.67 20.69 -37.47
C PHE A 349 -2.94 21.84 -38.16
N ASP A 350 -3.68 22.70 -38.86
CA ASP A 350 -3.11 23.92 -39.42
C ASP A 350 -3.05 25.01 -38.33
N TRP A 351 -1.85 25.23 -37.83
CA TRP A 351 -1.57 26.20 -36.76
C TRP A 351 -1.38 27.63 -37.28
N GLU A 352 -1.28 27.85 -38.60
CA GLU A 352 -0.91 29.15 -39.15
C GLU A 352 -1.91 30.25 -38.76
N GLY A 353 -1.38 31.35 -38.21
CA GLY A 353 -2.15 32.51 -37.78
C GLY A 353 -2.93 32.33 -36.46
N ARG A 354 -2.79 31.20 -35.77
CA ARG A 354 -3.53 30.94 -34.52
C ARG A 354 -2.86 31.59 -33.32
N LYS A 355 -3.68 32.13 -32.40
CA LYS A 355 -3.24 32.48 -31.04
C LYS A 355 -3.14 31.20 -30.21
N VAL A 356 -2.02 31.03 -29.51
CA VAL A 356 -1.77 29.86 -28.66
C VAL A 356 -1.37 30.28 -27.24
N HIS A 357 -1.79 29.51 -26.26
CA HIS A 357 -1.20 29.53 -24.93
C HIS A 357 -0.29 28.33 -24.76
N ILE A 358 0.87 28.58 -24.13
CA ILE A 358 1.86 27.55 -23.86
C ILE A 358 1.79 27.17 -22.39
N GLY A 359 1.77 25.89 -22.10
CA GLY A 359 1.92 25.37 -20.75
C GLY A 359 3.21 24.57 -20.66
N VAL A 360 3.98 24.82 -19.60
CA VAL A 360 5.25 24.12 -19.36
C VAL A 360 5.23 23.41 -18.01
N ASP A 361 5.83 22.23 -17.97
CA ASP A 361 6.03 21.44 -16.76
C ASP A 361 7.53 21.10 -16.65
N LEU A 362 8.25 21.95 -15.92
CA LEU A 362 9.69 21.88 -15.76
C LEU A 362 10.05 21.00 -14.56
N SER A 363 10.74 19.89 -14.83
CA SER A 363 11.03 18.90 -13.79
C SER A 363 12.42 19.07 -13.17
N GLN A 364 12.65 18.52 -11.97
CA GLN A 364 14.01 18.40 -11.45
C GLN A 364 14.89 17.62 -12.45
N THR A 365 16.15 18.01 -12.54
CA THR A 365 17.13 17.74 -13.60
C THR A 365 17.15 16.34 -14.24
N ASN A 366 16.65 15.28 -13.60
CA ASN A 366 16.69 13.90 -14.10
C ASN A 366 15.32 13.37 -14.62
N ASP A 367 14.23 14.11 -14.45
CA ASP A 367 12.88 13.68 -14.81
C ASP A 367 12.42 14.21 -16.19
N ASN A 368 11.19 13.92 -16.63
CA ASN A 368 10.63 14.41 -17.89
C ASN A 368 10.18 15.86 -17.76
N THR A 369 10.54 16.68 -18.73
CA THR A 369 9.96 18.02 -18.91
C THR A 369 8.97 18.00 -20.07
N ALA A 370 7.91 18.80 -20.03
CA ALA A 370 6.94 18.86 -21.11
C ALA A 370 6.54 20.29 -21.48
N VAL A 371 6.20 20.47 -22.76
CA VAL A 371 5.68 21.71 -23.35
C VAL A 371 4.39 21.37 -24.08
N SER A 372 3.31 22.08 -23.79
CA SER A 372 2.01 21.94 -24.47
C SER A 372 1.62 23.26 -25.09
N MET A 373 1.26 23.23 -26.38
CA MET A 373 0.71 24.35 -27.12
C MET A 373 -0.78 24.10 -27.32
N VAL A 374 -1.62 25.05 -26.89
CA VAL A 374 -3.08 24.93 -26.96
C VAL A 374 -3.68 26.17 -27.61
N THR A 375 -4.54 25.96 -28.62
CA THR A 375 -5.41 27.00 -29.18
C THR A 375 -6.88 26.67 -28.89
N TYR A 376 -7.74 27.68 -28.93
CA TYR A 376 -9.18 27.53 -28.95
C TYR A 376 -9.69 27.96 -30.34
N ASP A 377 -10.31 27.03 -31.05
CA ASP A 377 -10.92 27.27 -32.36
C ASP A 377 -12.38 27.66 -32.17
N GLU A 378 -12.63 28.96 -32.20
CA GLU A 378 -13.95 29.55 -31.98
C GLU A 378 -15.00 29.08 -33.00
N GLU A 379 -14.58 28.81 -34.24
CA GLU A 379 -15.49 28.37 -35.32
C GLU A 379 -16.11 27.00 -35.03
N ASN A 380 -15.33 26.09 -34.45
CA ASN A 380 -15.75 24.72 -34.18
C ASN A 380 -16.07 24.48 -32.69
N ASP A 381 -15.87 25.50 -31.83
CA ASP A 381 -16.00 25.41 -30.38
C ASP A 381 -15.16 24.26 -29.79
N LYS A 382 -13.88 24.21 -30.18
CA LYS A 382 -12.95 23.16 -29.75
C LYS A 382 -11.61 23.71 -29.29
N PHE A 383 -11.06 23.13 -28.25
CA PHE A 383 -9.63 23.26 -27.95
C PHE A 383 -8.84 22.32 -28.85
N ILE A 384 -7.68 22.76 -29.35
CA ILE A 384 -6.71 21.92 -30.06
C ILE A 384 -5.38 21.98 -29.36
N THR A 385 -4.76 20.82 -29.08
CA THR A 385 -3.42 20.75 -28.47
C THR A 385 -2.40 20.01 -29.31
N LYS A 386 -1.15 20.47 -29.23
CA LYS A 386 0.05 19.74 -29.59
C LYS A 386 1.02 19.78 -28.42
N VAL A 387 1.62 18.65 -28.07
CA VAL A 387 2.39 18.50 -26.84
C VAL A 387 3.64 17.66 -27.06
N TRP A 388 4.73 18.02 -26.38
CA TRP A 388 6.05 17.40 -26.50
C TRP A 388 6.66 17.13 -25.13
N ALA A 389 7.48 16.08 -25.05
CA ALA A 389 8.31 15.79 -23.87
C ALA A 389 9.81 15.96 -24.16
N PHE A 390 10.59 16.25 -23.13
CA PHE A 390 12.05 16.38 -23.16
C PHE A 390 12.64 15.45 -22.10
N LEU A 391 13.66 14.69 -22.50
CA LEU A 391 14.30 13.69 -21.65
C LEU A 391 15.83 13.79 -21.71
N PRO A 392 16.56 13.53 -20.60
CA PRO A 392 18.02 13.49 -20.61
C PRO A 392 18.56 12.26 -21.36
N GLU A 393 19.41 12.48 -22.36
CA GLU A 393 19.90 11.43 -23.28
C GLU A 393 20.58 10.26 -22.56
N GLY A 394 21.40 10.56 -21.54
CA GLY A 394 22.17 9.58 -20.78
C GLY A 394 21.31 8.63 -19.93
N ASN A 395 20.02 8.94 -19.73
CA ASN A 395 19.13 8.15 -18.86
C ASN A 395 18.11 7.30 -19.65
N ILE A 396 18.10 7.37 -20.99
CA ILE A 396 17.07 6.75 -21.82
C ILE A 396 16.95 5.23 -21.60
N GLU A 397 18.07 4.51 -21.49
CA GLU A 397 18.03 3.06 -21.26
C GLU A 397 17.35 2.69 -19.93
N THR A 398 17.64 3.45 -18.88
CA THR A 398 17.03 3.25 -17.56
C THR A 398 15.55 3.58 -17.61
N LYS A 399 15.17 4.69 -18.26
CA LYS A 399 13.76 5.11 -18.40
C LYS A 399 12.95 4.13 -19.25
N ASN A 400 13.51 3.61 -20.34
CA ASN A 400 12.86 2.58 -21.16
C ASN A 400 12.49 1.34 -20.33
N LYS A 401 13.40 0.87 -19.46
CA LYS A 401 13.17 -0.31 -18.61
C LYS A 401 12.11 -0.05 -17.53
N LEU A 402 12.19 1.10 -16.87
CA LEU A 402 11.29 1.46 -15.76
C LEU A 402 9.88 1.76 -16.26
N GLU A 403 9.77 2.56 -17.32
CA GLU A 403 8.49 3.08 -17.81
C GLU A 403 7.88 2.20 -18.90
N LYS A 404 8.64 1.20 -19.39
CA LYS A 404 8.22 0.27 -20.46
C LYS A 404 7.77 0.99 -21.74
N ILE A 405 8.38 2.13 -22.03
CA ILE A 405 8.16 2.97 -23.21
C ILE A 405 9.45 2.97 -24.03
N ASP A 406 9.36 2.78 -25.34
CA ASP A 406 10.51 2.96 -26.22
C ASP A 406 10.64 4.45 -26.60
N TYR A 407 11.42 5.19 -25.84
CA TYR A 407 11.62 6.62 -26.07
C TYR A 407 12.37 6.95 -27.37
N ARG A 408 13.08 5.99 -27.98
CA ARG A 408 13.70 6.20 -29.30
C ARG A 408 12.64 6.22 -30.40
N ILE A 409 11.64 5.34 -30.30
CA ILE A 409 10.48 5.37 -31.20
C ILE A 409 9.68 6.65 -30.98
N MET A 410 9.45 7.05 -29.72
CA MET A 410 8.73 8.31 -29.43
C MET A 410 9.45 9.52 -30.02
N LYS A 411 10.79 9.56 -29.96
CA LYS A 411 11.60 10.61 -30.61
C LYS A 411 11.48 10.58 -32.13
N LYS A 412 11.54 9.39 -32.74
CA LYS A 412 11.38 9.24 -34.20
C LYS A 412 10.03 9.76 -34.69
N ASN A 413 8.99 9.61 -33.88
CA ASN A 413 7.64 10.09 -34.17
C ASN A 413 7.42 11.57 -33.78
N GLY A 414 8.45 12.27 -33.28
CA GLY A 414 8.37 13.67 -32.88
C GLY A 414 7.60 13.93 -31.57
N PHE A 415 7.32 12.90 -30.76
CA PHE A 415 6.59 13.06 -29.49
C PHE A 415 7.49 13.51 -28.34
N CYS A 416 8.79 13.27 -28.46
CA CYS A 416 9.76 13.73 -27.48
C CYS A 416 11.12 14.05 -28.08
N PHE A 417 11.92 14.85 -27.38
CA PHE A 417 13.29 15.21 -27.73
C PHE A 417 14.25 14.81 -26.63
N PHE A 418 15.51 14.56 -27.01
CA PHE A 418 16.59 14.34 -26.04
C PHE A 418 17.31 15.66 -25.84
N SER A 419 17.47 16.07 -24.58
CA SER A 419 18.09 17.34 -24.19
C SER A 419 19.12 17.09 -23.09
N GLY A 420 20.32 17.65 -23.27
CA GLY A 420 21.45 17.40 -22.38
C GLY A 420 21.85 15.92 -22.29
N ASN A 421 22.67 15.58 -21.30
CA ASN A 421 23.20 14.22 -21.10
C ASN A 421 22.63 13.58 -19.82
N LYS A 422 23.19 13.90 -18.65
CA LYS A 422 22.66 13.42 -17.37
C LYS A 422 21.44 14.20 -16.89
N VAL A 423 21.37 15.46 -17.31
CA VAL A 423 20.33 16.41 -16.91
C VAL A 423 19.79 17.14 -18.12
N ILE A 424 18.52 17.54 -18.06
CA ILE A 424 17.89 18.38 -19.08
C ILE A 424 18.57 19.75 -19.11
N ASN A 425 18.83 20.26 -20.33
CA ASN A 425 19.29 21.62 -20.52
C ASN A 425 18.09 22.54 -20.74
N TYR A 426 17.73 23.35 -19.74
CA TYR A 426 16.61 24.28 -19.86
C TYR A 426 16.75 25.27 -21.02
N GLY A 427 17.98 25.58 -21.46
CA GLY A 427 18.22 26.37 -22.67
C GLY A 427 17.59 25.77 -23.93
N ASP A 428 17.54 24.44 -24.03
CA ASP A 428 16.92 23.76 -25.18
C ASP A 428 15.40 23.94 -25.15
N ILE A 429 14.79 23.93 -23.96
CA ILE A 429 13.34 24.09 -23.78
C ILE A 429 12.94 25.55 -24.02
N GLU A 430 13.70 26.48 -23.45
CA GLU A 430 13.48 27.92 -23.65
C GLU A 430 13.50 28.26 -25.13
N LYS A 431 14.56 27.82 -25.84
CA LYS A 431 14.67 28.01 -27.28
C LYS A 431 13.54 27.33 -28.05
N PHE A 432 13.20 26.09 -27.68
CA PHE A 432 12.11 25.37 -28.33
C PHE A 432 10.78 26.14 -28.25
N VAL A 433 10.46 26.73 -27.09
CA VAL A 433 9.24 27.53 -26.92
C VAL A 433 9.27 28.78 -27.80
N MET A 434 10.40 29.48 -27.87
CA MET A 434 10.53 30.69 -28.72
C MET A 434 10.46 30.36 -30.21
N ASP A 435 11.03 29.23 -30.63
CA ASP A 435 11.02 28.77 -32.02
C ASP A 435 9.61 28.33 -32.48
N LEU A 436 8.62 28.19 -31.58
CA LEU A 436 7.25 27.78 -31.95
C LEU A 436 6.55 28.80 -32.86
N GLU A 437 6.73 30.10 -32.61
CA GLU A 437 6.10 31.16 -33.43
C GLU A 437 6.55 31.10 -34.88
N ASP A 438 7.86 30.92 -35.11
CA ASP A 438 8.41 30.78 -36.46
C ASP A 438 8.05 29.43 -37.10
N THR A 439 8.11 28.34 -36.32
CA THR A 439 7.91 26.97 -36.81
C THR A 439 6.47 26.70 -37.20
N TYR A 440 5.51 27.17 -36.39
CA TYR A 440 4.08 26.93 -36.58
C TYR A 440 3.32 28.16 -37.08
N ARG A 441 4.00 29.31 -37.25
CA ARG A 441 3.40 30.59 -37.65
C ARG A 441 2.26 31.01 -36.71
N VAL A 442 2.46 30.82 -35.41
CA VAL A 442 1.49 31.13 -34.34
C VAL A 442 1.89 32.41 -33.61
N THR A 443 0.96 32.99 -32.85
CA THR A 443 1.27 34.03 -31.86
C THR A 443 1.09 33.47 -30.46
N ILE A 444 2.15 33.50 -29.65
CA ILE A 444 2.09 33.07 -28.25
C ILE A 444 1.44 34.18 -27.42
N GLY A 445 0.30 33.89 -26.80
CA GLY A 445 -0.39 34.81 -25.91
C GLY A 445 0.23 34.87 -24.51
N GLN A 446 0.34 33.71 -23.86
CA GLN A 446 0.88 33.60 -22.50
C GLN A 446 1.55 32.23 -22.31
N ILE A 447 2.50 32.17 -21.37
CA ILE A 447 3.23 30.96 -20.97
C ILE A 447 2.93 30.65 -19.50
N GLY A 448 2.21 29.56 -19.26
CA GLY A 448 1.80 29.09 -17.93
C GLY A 448 2.80 28.07 -17.36
N TYR A 449 3.24 28.27 -16.11
CA TYR A 449 4.28 27.43 -15.50
C TYR A 449 4.01 27.16 -14.00
N ASP A 450 4.49 26.02 -13.49
CA ASP A 450 4.67 25.83 -12.04
C ASP A 450 5.96 26.53 -11.60
N ARG A 451 5.92 27.28 -10.50
CA ARG A 451 7.05 28.06 -9.96
C ARG A 451 8.31 27.24 -9.74
N TYR A 452 8.17 25.97 -9.36
CA TYR A 452 9.32 25.14 -9.03
C TYR A 452 10.19 24.88 -10.28
N ASN A 453 11.50 25.15 -10.20
CA ASN A 453 12.49 25.06 -11.30
C ASN A 453 12.29 26.00 -12.50
N ALA A 454 11.23 26.81 -12.56
CA ALA A 454 10.90 27.62 -13.73
C ALA A 454 11.51 29.03 -13.76
N MET A 455 11.90 29.59 -12.61
CA MET A 455 12.28 31.00 -12.48
C MET A 455 13.37 31.46 -13.46
N SER A 456 14.35 30.61 -13.78
CA SER A 456 15.40 30.97 -14.74
C SER A 456 14.88 31.05 -16.18
N SER A 457 13.95 30.19 -16.56
CA SER A 457 13.36 30.17 -17.90
C SER A 457 12.32 31.27 -18.05
N VAL A 458 11.57 31.55 -16.98
CA VAL A 458 10.64 32.68 -16.88
C VAL A 458 11.33 34.01 -17.19
N ASN A 459 12.45 34.30 -16.52
CA ASN A 459 13.21 35.53 -16.78
C ASN A 459 13.61 35.69 -18.25
N LYS A 460 14.01 34.60 -18.92
CA LYS A 460 14.40 34.63 -20.33
C LYS A 460 13.22 34.83 -21.26
N TRP A 461 12.08 34.21 -20.97
CA TRP A 461 10.85 34.45 -21.73
C TRP A 461 10.35 35.88 -21.54
N ASP A 462 10.44 36.43 -20.33
CA ASP A 462 10.12 37.84 -20.05
C ASP A 462 11.07 38.78 -20.81
N GLU A 463 12.38 38.50 -20.84
CA GLU A 463 13.37 39.23 -21.64
C GLU A 463 13.06 39.18 -23.15
N ALA A 464 12.52 38.06 -23.62
CA ALA A 464 12.02 37.88 -24.98
C ALA A 464 10.60 38.48 -25.20
N SER A 465 10.08 39.23 -24.23
CA SER A 465 8.77 39.92 -24.27
C SER A 465 7.54 39.01 -24.25
N TYR A 466 7.66 37.75 -23.81
CA TYR A 466 6.50 36.90 -23.56
C TYR A 466 5.86 37.20 -22.20
N VAL A 467 4.54 37.02 -22.13
CA VAL A 467 3.80 37.12 -20.87
C VAL A 467 3.83 35.77 -20.16
N THR A 468 4.49 35.71 -19.01
CA THR A 468 4.56 34.49 -18.19
C THR A 468 3.58 34.54 -17.01
N VAL A 469 2.95 33.40 -16.67
CA VAL A 469 1.93 33.31 -15.61
C VAL A 469 2.21 32.12 -14.69
N GLU A 470 2.38 32.38 -13.40
CA GLU A 470 2.54 31.34 -12.38
C GLU A 470 1.20 30.60 -12.15
N VAL A 471 1.19 29.30 -12.42
CA VAL A 471 0.09 28.38 -12.11
C VAL A 471 0.35 27.74 -10.75
N LYS A 472 -0.33 28.27 -9.72
CA LYS A 472 -0.20 27.76 -8.34
C LYS A 472 -0.65 26.31 -8.24
N GLN A 473 0.23 25.43 -7.77
CA GLN A 473 -0.01 23.98 -7.65
C GLN A 473 -0.84 23.58 -6.42
N HIS A 474 -1.79 24.42 -6.02
CA HIS A 474 -2.75 24.07 -4.97
C HIS A 474 -4.09 23.69 -5.62
N SER A 475 -4.78 22.70 -5.05
CA SER A 475 -6.01 22.09 -5.60
C SER A 475 -7.06 23.13 -5.99
N SER A 476 -7.26 24.16 -5.18
CA SER A 476 -8.22 25.25 -5.46
C SER A 476 -7.92 26.05 -6.73
N TYR A 477 -6.66 26.17 -7.13
CA TYR A 477 -6.25 26.91 -8.33
C TYR A 477 -6.22 26.01 -9.55
N LEU A 478 -5.83 24.74 -9.39
CA LEU A 478 -5.80 23.77 -10.49
C LEU A 478 -7.19 23.25 -10.86
N HIS A 479 -8.15 23.29 -9.92
CA HIS A 479 -9.46 22.69 -10.11
C HIS A 479 -10.23 23.22 -11.34
N PRO A 480 -10.36 24.55 -11.56
CA PRO A 480 -11.07 25.06 -12.73
C PRO A 480 -10.48 24.56 -14.05
N ALA A 481 -9.16 24.63 -14.21
CA ALA A 481 -8.46 24.19 -15.42
C ALA A 481 -8.56 22.67 -15.63
N THR A 482 -8.38 21.89 -14.56
CA THR A 482 -8.51 20.43 -14.58
C THR A 482 -9.93 20.01 -14.94
N LYS A 483 -10.92 20.71 -14.40
CA LYS A 483 -12.33 20.47 -14.70
C LYS A 483 -12.65 20.83 -16.15
N LEU A 484 -12.22 22.01 -16.62
CA LEU A 484 -12.43 22.47 -18.01
C LEU A 484 -11.86 21.47 -19.03
N LEU A 485 -10.62 21.01 -18.82
CA LEU A 485 -10.02 20.00 -19.69
C LEU A 485 -10.80 18.68 -19.68
N LYS A 486 -11.23 18.21 -18.50
CA LYS A 486 -12.02 16.98 -18.37
C LYS A 486 -13.36 17.11 -19.10
N GLU A 487 -14.08 18.20 -18.87
CA GLU A 487 -15.38 18.46 -19.47
C GLU A 487 -15.28 18.61 -20.99
N THR A 488 -14.25 19.29 -21.50
CA THR A 488 -14.06 19.44 -22.95
C THR A 488 -13.71 18.12 -23.63
N ILE A 489 -12.92 17.24 -23.00
CA ILE A 489 -12.68 15.88 -23.53
C ILE A 489 -13.98 15.06 -23.52
N LEU A 490 -14.70 15.02 -22.39
CA LEU A 490 -15.92 14.22 -22.27
C LEU A 490 -17.05 14.68 -23.21
N ASN A 491 -17.08 15.97 -23.55
CA ASN A 491 -18.03 16.54 -24.49
C ASN A 491 -17.51 16.59 -25.94
N GLU A 492 -16.39 15.93 -26.25
CA GLU A 492 -15.81 15.86 -27.61
C GLU A 492 -15.42 17.24 -28.21
N LYS A 493 -15.13 18.20 -27.32
CA LYS A 493 -14.67 19.58 -27.61
C LYS A 493 -13.17 19.78 -27.39
N PHE A 494 -12.42 18.70 -27.17
CA PHE A 494 -10.98 18.74 -27.03
C PHE A 494 -10.34 17.84 -28.07
N ASN A 495 -9.60 18.46 -28.99
CA ASN A 495 -8.84 17.77 -30.03
C ASN A 495 -7.35 17.80 -29.72
N TYR A 496 -6.62 16.77 -30.17
CA TYR A 496 -5.17 16.71 -30.05
C TYR A 496 -4.53 16.08 -31.29
N GLU A 497 -3.36 16.58 -31.68
CA GLU A 497 -2.55 15.89 -32.68
C GLU A 497 -2.09 14.53 -32.17
N SER A 498 -2.18 13.50 -33.03
CA SER A 498 -1.86 12.12 -32.68
C SER A 498 -0.51 12.00 -31.96
N ASN A 499 -0.57 11.74 -30.65
CA ASN A 499 0.62 11.59 -29.81
C ASN A 499 0.43 10.43 -28.83
N ARG A 500 1.11 9.31 -29.10
CA ARG A 500 1.00 8.10 -28.28
C ARG A 500 1.55 8.30 -26.86
N LEU A 501 2.57 9.14 -26.70
CA LEU A 501 3.15 9.43 -25.40
C LEU A 501 2.16 10.24 -24.55
N PHE A 502 1.44 11.19 -25.15
CA PHE A 502 0.37 11.92 -24.49
C PHE A 502 -0.78 11.01 -24.07
N GLU A 503 -1.24 10.09 -24.95
CA GLU A 503 -2.27 9.09 -24.60
C GLU A 503 -1.85 8.27 -23.36
N ILE A 504 -0.58 7.87 -23.27
CA ILE A 504 -0.04 7.15 -22.10
C ILE A 504 -0.05 8.04 -20.85
N ASN A 505 0.32 9.31 -20.97
CA ASN A 505 0.29 10.26 -19.85
C ASN A 505 -1.14 10.44 -19.31
N VAL A 506 -2.15 10.53 -20.18
CA VAL A 506 -3.56 10.60 -19.78
C VAL A 506 -4.03 9.28 -19.15
N ALA A 507 -3.65 8.13 -19.70
CA ALA A 507 -3.98 6.81 -19.14
C ALA A 507 -3.44 6.62 -17.71
N ASN A 508 -2.24 7.15 -17.46
CA ASN A 508 -1.58 7.10 -16.15
C ASN A 508 -2.24 8.03 -15.12
N ALA A 509 -2.92 9.09 -15.58
CA ALA A 509 -3.41 10.16 -14.74
C ALA A 509 -4.50 9.71 -13.76
N ARG A 510 -4.38 10.23 -12.54
CA ARG A 510 -5.28 9.92 -11.43
C ARG A 510 -5.82 11.20 -10.81
N GLU A 511 -7.13 11.30 -10.79
CA GLU A 511 -7.85 12.43 -10.21
C GLU A 511 -8.00 12.25 -8.70
N VAL A 512 -7.83 13.35 -7.98
CA VAL A 512 -7.94 13.42 -6.53
C VAL A 512 -8.82 14.61 -6.17
N LYS A 513 -9.67 14.44 -5.16
CA LYS A 513 -10.45 15.51 -4.56
C LYS A 513 -9.80 15.92 -3.23
N ASP A 514 -9.68 17.22 -3.00
CA ASP A 514 -9.32 17.74 -1.67
C ASP A 514 -10.54 17.74 -0.72
N ASN A 515 -10.34 18.21 0.51
CA ASN A 515 -11.42 18.28 1.52
C ASN A 515 -12.59 19.19 1.11
N ASN A 516 -12.38 20.10 0.16
CA ASN A 516 -13.38 21.02 -0.38
C ASN A 516 -13.96 20.50 -1.71
N LEU A 517 -13.70 19.24 -2.07
CA LEU A 517 -14.11 18.60 -3.33
C LEU A 517 -13.50 19.22 -4.60
N ASN A 518 -12.46 20.04 -4.46
CA ASN A 518 -11.70 20.53 -5.62
C ASN A 518 -10.96 19.35 -6.25
N SER A 519 -11.27 19.08 -7.51
CA SER A 519 -10.72 17.98 -8.28
C SER A 519 -9.48 18.41 -9.06
N TYR A 520 -8.38 17.68 -8.93
CA TYR A 520 -7.12 17.94 -9.62
C TYR A 520 -6.38 16.62 -9.93
N VAL A 521 -5.45 16.63 -10.90
CA VAL A 521 -4.62 15.46 -11.19
C VAL A 521 -3.40 15.44 -10.27
N ASN A 522 -3.11 14.30 -9.65
CA ASN A 522 -1.99 14.17 -8.72
C ASN A 522 -0.86 13.29 -9.29
N LYS A 523 0.33 13.88 -9.51
CA LYS A 523 1.52 13.17 -10.02
C LYS A 523 1.90 11.95 -9.17
N LYS A 524 1.90 12.07 -7.84
CA LYS A 524 2.33 10.99 -6.92
C LYS A 524 1.36 9.82 -6.87
N LYS A 525 0.07 10.07 -7.09
CA LYS A 525 -0.95 9.01 -7.11
C LYS A 525 -1.19 8.41 -8.50
N SER A 526 -0.56 8.96 -9.54
CA SER A 526 -0.71 8.49 -10.93
C SER A 526 0.13 7.23 -11.20
N LYS A 527 -0.32 6.36 -12.12
CA LYS A 527 0.33 5.07 -12.44
C LYS A 527 1.48 5.20 -13.45
N GLY A 528 2.24 6.30 -13.38
CA GLY A 528 3.33 6.60 -14.31
C GLY A 528 3.51 8.10 -14.51
N LYS A 529 4.21 8.48 -15.58
CA LYS A 529 4.44 9.88 -15.95
C LYS A 529 3.18 10.54 -16.50
N ILE A 530 2.98 11.80 -16.13
CA ILE A 530 1.83 12.63 -16.52
C ILE A 530 2.25 14.05 -16.92
N ASP A 531 3.55 14.27 -17.14
CA ASP A 531 4.13 15.61 -17.31
C ASP A 531 3.53 16.35 -18.53
N MET A 532 3.24 15.61 -19.61
CA MET A 532 2.56 16.17 -20.79
C MET A 532 1.13 16.61 -20.50
N LEU A 533 0.41 15.88 -19.63
CA LEU A 533 -0.92 16.27 -19.17
C LEU A 533 -0.84 17.48 -18.23
N ALA A 534 0.15 17.52 -17.33
CA ALA A 534 0.36 18.65 -16.44
C ALA A 534 0.66 19.94 -17.21
N ALA A 535 1.55 19.88 -18.21
CA ALA A 535 1.80 21.00 -19.13
C ALA A 535 0.53 21.44 -19.85
N THR A 536 -0.31 20.50 -20.29
CA THR A 536 -1.60 20.82 -20.93
C THR A 536 -2.57 21.48 -19.96
N ILE A 537 -2.64 21.04 -18.71
CA ILE A 537 -3.46 21.69 -17.66
C ILE A 537 -2.96 23.12 -17.40
N ASN A 538 -1.65 23.36 -17.43
CA ASN A 538 -1.10 24.72 -17.29
C ASN A 538 -1.53 25.63 -18.44
N ALA A 539 -1.55 25.13 -19.68
CA ALA A 539 -2.07 25.89 -20.82
C ALA A 539 -3.60 26.13 -20.71
N MET A 540 -4.35 25.11 -20.30
CA MET A 540 -5.80 25.21 -20.08
C MET A 540 -6.16 26.15 -18.93
N TYR A 541 -5.26 26.33 -17.95
CA TYR A 541 -5.43 27.32 -16.89
C TYR A 541 -5.45 28.75 -17.45
N LEU A 542 -4.57 29.05 -18.41
CA LEU A 542 -4.55 30.36 -19.09
C LEU A 542 -5.82 30.59 -19.90
N TRP A 543 -6.22 29.59 -20.69
CA TRP A 543 -7.49 29.65 -21.41
C TRP A 543 -8.70 29.82 -20.48
N ASN A 544 -8.70 29.16 -19.33
CA ASN A 544 -9.75 29.34 -18.34
C ASN A 544 -9.80 30.77 -17.78
N LEU A 545 -8.65 31.44 -17.58
CA LEU A 545 -8.62 32.85 -17.18
C LEU A 545 -9.16 33.75 -18.29
N GLU A 546 -8.72 33.56 -19.53
CA GLU A 546 -9.16 34.37 -20.67
C GLU A 546 -10.68 34.23 -20.93
N LEU A 547 -11.21 33.01 -20.86
CA LEU A 547 -12.65 32.76 -20.99
C LEU A 547 -13.49 33.37 -19.86
N LEU A 548 -12.90 33.61 -18.69
CA LEU A 548 -13.57 34.30 -17.58
C LEU A 548 -13.52 35.82 -17.76
N GLU A 549 -12.43 36.36 -18.28
CA GLU A 549 -12.28 37.80 -18.59
C GLU A 549 -13.18 38.22 -19.76
N GLY A 550 -13.36 37.38 -20.78
CA GLY A 550 -14.30 37.60 -21.89
C GLY A 550 -15.80 37.52 -21.53
N LYS A 551 -16.14 37.16 -20.28
CA LYS A 551 -17.53 37.06 -19.76
C LYS A 551 -17.90 38.20 -18.81
N SER A 552 -17.33 39.39 -18.99
CA SER A 552 -17.77 40.57 -18.23
C SER A 552 -19.23 40.94 -18.60
N VAL A 553 -20.17 40.59 -17.73
CA VAL A 553 -21.62 40.85 -17.79
C VAL A 553 -21.97 42.36 -17.76
N TYR A 554 -20.97 43.25 -17.83
CA TYR A 554 -21.13 44.70 -17.72
C TYR A 554 -21.07 45.46 -19.05
N GLU A 555 -20.85 44.80 -20.20
CA GLU A 555 -20.82 45.51 -21.50
C GLU A 555 -22.14 45.42 -22.30
N ASP A 556 -22.98 44.40 -22.07
CA ASP A 556 -24.19 44.16 -22.90
C ASP A 556 -25.53 44.67 -22.32
N ARG A 557 -25.53 45.32 -21.16
CA ARG A 557 -26.76 45.94 -20.62
C ARG A 557 -26.49 47.38 -20.21
N GLY A 558 -26.83 48.29 -21.12
CA GLY A 558 -26.88 49.72 -20.87
C GLY A 558 -27.52 50.01 -19.50
N LEU A 559 -26.80 50.77 -18.68
CA LEU A 559 -27.21 51.21 -17.36
C LEU A 559 -28.59 51.86 -17.42
N ILE A 560 -29.61 51.19 -16.88
CA ILE A 560 -30.86 51.84 -16.49
C ILE A 560 -30.63 52.36 -15.07
N MET A 561 -30.37 53.65 -14.95
CA MET A 561 -30.42 54.34 -13.66
C MET A 561 -31.88 54.64 -13.31
N LEU A 562 -32.34 54.13 -12.16
CA LEU A 562 -33.63 54.46 -11.54
C LEU A 562 -33.53 55.71 -10.66
#